data_AF-K3WE12-F1
#
_entry.id   AF-K3WE12-F1
#
_cell.length_a   1.000
_cell.length_b   1.000
_cell.length_c   1.000
_cell.angle_alpha   90.00
_cell.angle_beta   90.00
_cell.angle_gamma   90.00
#
_symmetry.space_group_name_H-M   'P 1'
#
loop_
_entity.id
_entity.type
_entity.pdbx_description
1 polymer ?
#
loop_
_entity_poly.entity_id
_entity_poly.type
_entity_poly.pdbx_seq_one_letter_code
_entity_poly.pdbx_strand_id
1 'polypeptide(L)'
;MTLLDHRFGDDGAFWMSYEDFLKVFTDLDRTRIFTPEWTVAQCWAQVHVPWPAQFADQEFKIALKHSSTVAIVLQQVDQRYFSGLEGQYDFRLHFRLRREGETEYFARSKQSILMTRSANIEVDLDAGNWFVSFKVSRVKSGRATRAKYIEAFCKDQSDKFMHIARSYDFAFAKGTGDVDGDEEEPEDEDLDEEGEEEEEEAEEDGEVEEEEETKEAPPEEEDSIAVVGLLVYAKDPELAVRLVEADELVNQLDPDDSSVQSFLNRSANKERFLSSLISSLSMN
;
A
#
# COMPACT_ATOMS: atom_id res chain seq x y z
N MET A 1 6.39 -42.22 -15.59
CA MET A 1 7.67 -41.68 -15.06
C MET A 1 8.67 -41.32 -16.16
N THR A 2 8.62 -41.91 -17.37
CA THR A 2 9.47 -41.55 -18.53
C THR A 2 9.07 -40.25 -19.26
N LEU A 3 7.92 -39.66 -18.95
CA LEU A 3 7.40 -38.45 -19.64
C LEU A 3 8.04 -37.14 -19.16
N LEU A 4 8.81 -37.16 -18.07
CA LEU A 4 9.31 -35.96 -17.38
C LEU A 4 10.83 -35.98 -17.11
N ASP A 5 11.56 -37.00 -17.60
CA ASP A 5 13.01 -37.18 -17.39
C ASP A 5 13.51 -36.99 -15.94
N HIS A 6 12.64 -37.24 -14.96
CA HIS A 6 12.98 -37.05 -13.54
C HIS A 6 13.92 -38.15 -13.04
N ARG A 7 14.96 -37.75 -12.30
CA ARG A 7 15.86 -38.66 -11.59
C ARG A 7 15.64 -38.52 -10.09
N PHE A 8 15.48 -39.64 -9.40
CA PHE A 8 15.45 -39.63 -7.93
C PHE A 8 16.83 -39.22 -7.39
N GLY A 9 16.85 -38.26 -6.46
CA GLY A 9 18.04 -37.71 -5.81
C GLY A 9 17.73 -37.23 -4.40
N ASP A 10 18.77 -36.83 -3.66
CA ASP A 10 18.66 -36.22 -2.33
C ASP A 10 18.82 -34.69 -2.45
N ASP A 11 18.00 -34.09 -3.29
CA ASP A 11 17.99 -32.65 -3.61
C ASP A 11 16.71 -31.96 -3.09
N GLY A 12 15.90 -32.69 -2.31
CA GLY A 12 14.61 -32.21 -1.80
C GLY A 12 13.50 -32.13 -2.84
N ALA A 13 13.74 -32.54 -4.10
CA ALA A 13 12.70 -32.62 -5.12
C ALA A 13 11.95 -33.95 -5.02
N PHE A 14 10.62 -33.88 -4.95
CA PHE A 14 9.77 -35.07 -4.90
C PHE A 14 8.51 -34.88 -5.73
N TRP A 15 7.89 -36.00 -6.09
CA TRP A 15 6.60 -36.03 -6.77
C TRP A 15 5.56 -36.62 -5.83
N MET A 16 4.38 -36.03 -5.84
CA MET A 16 3.22 -36.57 -5.14
C MET A 16 2.00 -36.51 -6.06
N SER A 17 0.98 -37.29 -5.74
CA SER A 17 -0.29 -37.17 -6.44
C SER A 17 -0.91 -35.79 -6.16
N TYR A 18 -1.64 -35.25 -7.12
CA TYR A 18 -2.36 -33.99 -6.89
C TYR A 18 -3.38 -34.12 -5.74
N GLU A 19 -3.95 -35.30 -5.53
CA GLU A 19 -4.86 -35.57 -4.41
C GLU A 19 -4.15 -35.44 -3.06
N ASP A 20 -2.92 -35.94 -2.93
CA ASP A 20 -2.15 -35.81 -1.70
C ASP A 20 -1.64 -34.37 -1.51
N PHE A 21 -1.26 -33.69 -2.59
CA PHE A 21 -0.91 -32.27 -2.57
C PHE A 21 -2.00 -31.42 -1.92
N LEU A 22 -3.26 -31.62 -2.34
CA LEU A 22 -4.43 -30.91 -1.79
C LEU A 22 -4.71 -31.21 -0.31
N LYS A 23 -4.20 -32.32 0.24
CA LYS A 23 -4.35 -32.67 1.66
C LYS A 23 -3.24 -32.09 2.54
N VAL A 24 -2.09 -31.77 1.96
CA VAL A 24 -0.87 -31.35 2.68
C VAL A 24 -0.68 -29.84 2.61
N PHE A 25 -0.84 -29.25 1.43
CA PHE A 25 -0.59 -27.82 1.20
C PHE A 25 -1.89 -27.03 1.30
N THR A 26 -1.95 -26.13 2.29
CA THR A 26 -3.10 -25.25 2.53
C THR A 26 -3.00 -23.93 1.77
N ASP A 27 -1.79 -23.55 1.38
CA ASP A 27 -1.47 -22.25 0.81
C ASP A 27 -0.61 -22.44 -0.45
N LEU A 28 -0.92 -21.67 -1.49
CA LEU A 28 -0.17 -21.65 -2.74
C LEU A 28 0.11 -20.21 -3.13
N ASP A 29 1.39 -19.87 -3.21
CA ASP A 29 1.83 -18.61 -3.79
C ASP A 29 1.96 -18.76 -5.30
N ARG A 30 1.30 -17.85 -6.04
CA ARG A 30 1.38 -17.77 -7.50
C ARG A 30 1.94 -16.42 -7.89
N THR A 31 3.06 -16.44 -8.60
CA THR A 31 3.69 -15.23 -9.15
C THR A 31 3.43 -15.16 -10.65
N ARG A 32 2.87 -14.03 -11.11
CA ARG A 32 2.75 -13.72 -12.53
C ARG A 32 4.08 -13.16 -13.01
N ILE A 33 4.64 -13.75 -14.06
CA ILE A 33 5.80 -13.18 -14.76
C ILE A 33 5.26 -12.27 -15.87
N PHE A 34 5.64 -11.01 -15.83
CA PHE A 34 5.29 -10.03 -16.86
C PHE A 34 6.26 -10.13 -18.04
N THR A 35 5.70 -10.08 -19.24
CA THR A 35 6.41 -10.08 -20.52
C THR A 35 6.48 -8.65 -21.07
N PRO A 36 7.37 -8.35 -22.04
CA PRO A 36 7.49 -7.00 -22.61
C PRO A 36 6.22 -6.43 -23.30
N GLU A 37 5.19 -7.26 -23.50
CA GLU A 37 3.87 -6.85 -23.97
C GLU A 37 3.03 -6.14 -22.89
N TRP A 38 3.43 -6.22 -21.62
CA TRP A 38 2.76 -5.55 -20.52
C TRP A 38 3.31 -4.15 -20.34
N THR A 39 2.41 -3.20 -20.19
CA THR A 39 2.69 -1.82 -19.78
C THR A 39 2.32 -1.70 -18.31
N VAL A 40 3.15 -0.98 -17.55
CA VAL A 40 2.90 -0.63 -16.16
C VAL A 40 2.63 0.86 -16.04
N ALA A 41 1.61 1.21 -15.27
CA ALA A 41 1.35 2.57 -14.85
C ALA A 41 1.17 2.56 -13.33
N GLN A 42 1.70 3.59 -12.66
CA GLN A 42 1.61 3.73 -11.22
C GLN A 42 1.18 5.13 -10.81
N CYS A 43 0.55 5.23 -9.65
CA CYS A 43 0.23 6.49 -9.00
C CYS A 43 0.24 6.27 -7.49
N TRP A 44 0.78 7.22 -6.75
CA TRP A 44 0.91 7.18 -5.30
C TRP A 44 0.05 8.26 -4.64
N ALA A 45 -0.36 7.99 -3.40
CA ALA A 45 -1.17 8.91 -2.61
C ALA A 45 -0.81 8.76 -1.12
N GLN A 46 -0.68 9.89 -0.44
CA GLN A 46 -0.63 9.96 1.01
C GLN A 46 -2.04 10.10 1.59
N VAL A 47 -2.39 9.26 2.57
CA VAL A 47 -3.73 9.25 3.16
C VAL A 47 -3.67 9.19 4.68
N HIS A 48 -4.51 9.98 5.32
CA HIS A 48 -4.78 9.84 6.74
C HIS A 48 -5.73 8.65 6.97
N VAL A 49 -5.38 7.73 7.87
CA VAL A 49 -6.14 6.49 8.10
C VAL A 49 -7.06 6.64 9.33
N PRO A 50 -8.37 6.94 9.15
CA PRO A 50 -9.28 7.17 10.26
C PRO A 50 -9.58 5.88 11.04
N TRP A 51 -10.11 6.07 12.25
CA TRP A 51 -10.76 5.00 13.00
C TRP A 51 -12.20 5.40 13.34
N PRO A 52 -13.23 4.60 12.98
CA PRO A 52 -13.15 3.36 12.19
C PRO A 52 -12.70 3.63 10.74
N ALA A 53 -12.16 2.60 10.09
CA ALA A 53 -11.69 2.69 8.70
C ALA A 53 -12.85 2.97 7.74
N GLN A 54 -12.65 3.90 6.82
CA GLN A 54 -13.60 4.33 5.78
C GLN A 54 -12.89 4.33 4.42
N PHE A 55 -13.65 4.33 3.33
CA PHE A 55 -13.02 4.54 2.01
C PHE A 55 -12.44 5.95 1.95
N ALA A 56 -11.32 6.08 1.26
CA ALA A 56 -10.67 7.37 1.09
C ALA A 56 -11.53 8.30 0.23
N ASP A 57 -11.37 9.60 0.46
CA ASP A 57 -12.02 10.67 -0.30
C ASP A 57 -11.39 10.86 -1.68
N GLN A 58 -10.40 10.02 -2.02
CA GLN A 58 -9.70 9.96 -3.28
C GLN A 58 -9.78 8.53 -3.85
N GLU A 59 -9.77 8.43 -5.17
CA GLU A 59 -9.75 7.17 -5.91
C GLU A 59 -8.71 7.22 -7.01
N PHE A 60 -8.27 6.04 -7.45
CA PHE A 60 -7.43 5.97 -8.64
C PHE A 60 -8.29 5.72 -9.88
N LYS A 61 -8.14 6.56 -10.89
CA LYS A 61 -8.74 6.38 -12.21
C LYS A 61 -7.75 5.65 -13.12
N ILE A 62 -8.16 4.50 -13.64
CA ILE A 62 -7.48 3.73 -14.68
C ILE A 62 -8.14 4.06 -16.02
N ALA A 63 -7.34 4.49 -17.00
CA ALA A 63 -7.78 4.66 -18.38
C ALA A 63 -7.20 3.51 -19.24
N LEU A 64 -8.09 2.69 -19.78
CA LEU A 64 -7.77 1.60 -20.72
C LEU A 64 -8.37 1.92 -22.09
N LYS A 65 -7.55 1.91 -23.13
CA LYS A 65 -7.97 2.07 -24.53
C LYS A 65 -8.33 0.74 -25.18
N HIS A 66 -7.75 -0.36 -24.71
CA HIS A 66 -8.00 -1.69 -25.23
C HIS A 66 -8.44 -2.66 -24.13
N SER A 67 -9.37 -3.57 -24.44
CA SER A 67 -9.73 -4.64 -23.52
C SER A 67 -8.51 -5.52 -23.27
N SER A 68 -8.20 -5.77 -22.00
CA SER A 68 -6.97 -6.47 -21.59
C SER A 68 -7.21 -7.25 -20.30
N THR A 69 -6.40 -8.29 -20.08
CA THR A 69 -6.15 -8.79 -18.73
C THR A 69 -5.36 -7.74 -17.97
N VAL A 70 -5.83 -7.38 -16.79
CA VAL A 70 -5.25 -6.33 -15.95
C VAL A 70 -4.90 -6.92 -14.58
N ALA A 71 -3.67 -6.71 -14.15
CA ALA A 71 -3.26 -6.98 -12.77
C ALA A 71 -3.20 -5.66 -12.01
N ILE A 72 -4.04 -5.52 -11.00
CA ILE A 72 -4.14 -4.33 -10.15
C ILE A 72 -3.54 -4.67 -8.80
N VAL A 73 -2.56 -3.87 -8.37
CA VAL A 73 -1.84 -4.03 -7.11
C VAL A 73 -1.91 -2.73 -6.33
N LEU A 74 -2.66 -2.73 -5.24
CA LEU A 74 -2.61 -1.66 -4.25
C LEU A 74 -1.54 -2.05 -3.22
N GLN A 75 -0.53 -1.22 -3.01
CA GLN A 75 0.59 -1.51 -2.13
C GLN A 75 0.92 -0.35 -1.21
N GLN A 76 1.57 -0.66 -0.09
CA GLN A 76 2.19 0.32 0.81
C GLN A 76 3.64 0.56 0.37
N VAL A 77 4.20 1.68 0.81
CA VAL A 77 5.66 1.89 0.73
C VAL A 77 6.42 0.81 1.50
N ASP A 78 7.62 0.49 1.03
CA ASP A 78 8.39 -0.61 1.60
C ASP A 78 9.08 -0.20 2.91
N GLN A 79 8.54 -0.72 4.02
CA GLN A 79 9.02 -0.42 5.37
C GLN A 79 10.39 -1.00 5.71
N ARG A 80 10.97 -1.84 4.83
CA ARG A 80 12.28 -2.48 5.09
C ARG A 80 13.42 -1.48 5.23
N TYR A 81 13.35 -0.36 4.50
CA TYR A 81 14.43 0.63 4.42
C TYR A 81 14.38 1.67 5.54
N PHE A 82 13.27 1.77 6.26
CA PHE A 82 13.11 2.71 7.38
C PHE A 82 12.72 2.00 8.68
N SER A 83 13.40 0.89 8.99
CA SER A 83 13.04 0.10 10.16
C SER A 83 13.28 0.87 11.47
N GLY A 84 12.28 0.90 12.34
CA GLY A 84 12.19 1.76 13.51
C GLY A 84 11.27 2.97 13.32
N LEU A 85 11.14 3.46 12.08
CA LEU A 85 10.26 4.58 11.71
C LEU A 85 8.95 4.11 11.07
N GLU A 86 8.57 2.84 11.22
CA GLU A 86 7.33 2.33 10.63
C GLU A 86 6.06 2.81 11.39
N GLY A 87 6.23 3.30 12.62
CA GLY A 87 5.15 3.74 13.50
C GLY A 87 4.39 2.63 14.22
N GLN A 88 3.43 3.02 15.05
CA GLN A 88 2.75 2.10 15.96
C GLN A 88 1.67 1.21 15.30
N TYR A 89 1.36 1.41 14.01
CA TYR A 89 0.24 0.76 13.34
C TYR A 89 0.66 -0.17 12.19
N ASP A 90 0.01 -1.34 12.14
CA ASP A 90 -0.02 -2.18 10.96
C ASP A 90 -1.22 -1.80 10.10
N PHE A 91 -0.97 -1.42 8.85
CA PHE A 91 -2.03 -1.13 7.90
C PHE A 91 -2.45 -2.36 7.11
N ARG A 92 -3.75 -2.43 6.79
CA ARG A 92 -4.34 -3.44 5.92
C ARG A 92 -5.09 -2.76 4.81
N LEU A 93 -4.82 -3.21 3.59
CA LEU A 93 -5.31 -2.62 2.36
C LEU A 93 -6.54 -3.36 1.83
N HIS A 94 -7.53 -2.58 1.41
CA HIS A 94 -8.72 -3.06 0.73
C HIS A 94 -9.02 -2.14 -0.44
N PHE A 95 -9.50 -2.70 -1.55
CA PHE A 95 -10.02 -1.88 -2.63
C PHE A 95 -11.18 -2.54 -3.36
N ARG A 96 -11.93 -1.71 -4.09
CA ARG A 96 -12.99 -2.08 -5.00
C ARG A 96 -12.68 -1.48 -6.35
N LEU A 97 -13.04 -2.22 -7.40
CA LEU A 97 -12.93 -1.80 -8.77
C LEU A 97 -14.33 -1.56 -9.33
N ARG A 98 -14.54 -0.42 -9.96
CA ARG A 98 -15.83 -0.02 -10.53
C ARG A 98 -15.64 0.59 -11.91
N ARG A 99 -16.60 0.41 -12.82
CA ARG A 99 -16.58 1.08 -14.12
C ARG A 99 -17.13 2.50 -14.00
N GLU A 100 -16.63 3.42 -14.81
CA GLU A 100 -17.20 4.76 -14.93
C GLU A 100 -18.69 4.71 -15.32
N GLY A 101 -19.52 5.42 -14.54
CA GLY A 101 -20.97 5.47 -14.71
C GLY A 101 -21.79 4.36 -14.03
N GLU A 102 -21.15 3.32 -13.48
CA GLU A 102 -21.83 2.23 -12.76
C GLU A 102 -21.74 2.42 -11.25
N THR A 103 -22.78 2.18 -10.45
CA THR A 103 -22.69 2.35 -8.98
C THR A 103 -22.17 1.11 -8.25
N GLU A 104 -22.38 -0.09 -8.80
CA GLU A 104 -21.96 -1.34 -8.20
C GLU A 104 -20.52 -1.68 -8.55
N TYR A 105 -19.77 -2.25 -7.60
CA TYR A 105 -18.40 -2.67 -7.87
C TYR A 105 -18.38 -3.91 -8.78
N PHE A 106 -17.45 -3.92 -9.73
CA PHE A 106 -17.19 -5.05 -10.61
C PHE A 106 -16.38 -6.14 -9.88
N ALA A 107 -15.36 -5.73 -9.12
CA ALA A 107 -14.51 -6.64 -8.36
C ALA A 107 -14.05 -5.99 -7.06
N ARG A 108 -13.57 -6.80 -6.12
CA ARG A 108 -12.96 -6.33 -4.86
C ARG A 108 -11.73 -7.14 -4.53
N SER A 109 -10.81 -6.50 -3.81
CA SER A 109 -9.64 -7.20 -3.30
C SER A 109 -10.03 -8.22 -2.22
N LYS A 110 -9.30 -9.34 -2.21
CA LYS A 110 -9.42 -10.33 -1.14
C LYS A 110 -8.46 -9.97 -0.02
N GLN A 111 -8.89 -10.19 1.22
CA GLN A 111 -8.01 -10.03 2.35
C GLN A 111 -6.92 -11.10 2.28
N SER A 112 -5.67 -10.67 2.17
CA SER A 112 -4.54 -11.55 2.37
C SER A 112 -4.46 -11.95 3.84
N ILE A 113 -4.27 -13.24 4.08
CA ILE A 113 -4.28 -13.86 5.42
C ILE A 113 -2.94 -13.63 6.12
N LEU A 114 -1.84 -13.56 5.37
CA LEU A 114 -0.47 -13.49 5.87
C LEU A 114 0.20 -12.15 5.54
N MET A 115 0.19 -11.75 4.27
CA MET A 115 0.91 -10.58 3.79
C MET A 115 0.00 -9.34 3.76
N THR A 116 0.39 -8.26 4.43
CA THR A 116 -0.42 -7.02 4.48
C THR A 116 0.11 -5.89 3.59
N ARG A 117 1.31 -6.07 3.02
CA ARG A 117 2.01 -5.05 2.23
C ARG A 117 1.28 -4.66 0.94
N SER A 118 0.52 -5.58 0.37
CA SER A 118 -0.24 -5.34 -0.86
C SER A 118 -1.55 -6.13 -0.90
N ALA A 119 -2.52 -5.60 -1.63
CA ALA A 119 -3.71 -6.32 -2.08
C ALA A 119 -3.70 -6.35 -3.61
N ASN A 120 -4.02 -7.49 -4.20
CA ASN A 120 -3.98 -7.67 -5.66
C ASN A 120 -5.22 -8.38 -6.20
N ILE A 121 -5.55 -8.08 -7.45
CA ILE A 121 -6.50 -8.84 -8.27
C ILE A 121 -5.98 -8.94 -9.71
N GLU A 122 -6.26 -10.04 -10.39
CA GLU A 122 -6.07 -10.22 -11.82
C GLU A 122 -7.45 -10.43 -12.45
N VAL A 123 -7.85 -9.54 -13.35
CA VAL A 123 -9.19 -9.50 -13.96
C VAL A 123 -9.14 -9.07 -15.42
N ASP A 124 -10.04 -9.57 -16.25
CA ASP A 124 -10.20 -9.09 -17.63
C ASP A 124 -11.14 -7.88 -17.65
N LEU A 125 -10.66 -6.75 -18.17
CA LEU A 125 -11.40 -5.50 -18.24
C LEU A 125 -11.64 -5.09 -19.70
N ASP A 126 -12.83 -4.53 -19.94
CA ASP A 126 -13.12 -3.85 -21.20
C ASP A 126 -12.44 -2.49 -21.29
N ALA A 127 -12.21 -2.04 -22.52
CA ALA A 127 -11.79 -0.66 -22.79
C ALA A 127 -12.75 0.35 -22.14
N GLY A 128 -12.18 1.35 -21.49
CA GLY A 128 -12.91 2.38 -20.77
C GLY A 128 -12.17 2.90 -19.54
N ASN A 129 -12.88 3.73 -18.79
CA ASN A 129 -12.42 4.27 -17.53
C ASN A 129 -12.92 3.42 -16.37
N TRP A 130 -12.02 3.14 -15.44
CA TRP A 130 -12.30 2.37 -14.23
C TRP A 130 -11.81 3.15 -13.01
N PHE A 131 -12.49 2.97 -11.89
CA PHE A 131 -12.16 3.59 -10.61
C PHE A 131 -11.79 2.52 -9.60
N VAL A 132 -10.71 2.77 -8.88
CA VAL A 132 -10.27 1.96 -7.75
C VAL A 132 -10.48 2.75 -6.47
N SER A 133 -11.59 2.47 -5.81
CA SER A 133 -11.89 2.95 -4.46
C SER A 133 -11.09 2.13 -3.48
N PHE A 134 -10.35 2.77 -2.58
CA PHE A 134 -9.54 2.04 -1.60
C PHE A 134 -9.86 2.47 -0.17
N LYS A 135 -9.57 1.54 0.74
CA LYS A 135 -9.70 1.72 2.17
C LYS A 135 -8.48 1.13 2.85
N VAL A 136 -7.93 1.90 3.77
CA VAL A 136 -6.86 1.46 4.66
C VAL A 136 -7.43 1.30 6.05
N SER A 137 -7.12 0.19 6.71
CA SER A 137 -7.45 0.01 8.12
C SER A 137 -6.17 -0.15 8.93
N ARG A 138 -6.16 0.40 10.15
CA ARG A 138 -5.01 0.34 11.06
C ARG A 138 -5.27 -0.56 12.26
N VAL A 139 -4.25 -1.31 12.67
CA VAL A 139 -4.25 -2.15 13.87
C VAL A 139 -3.02 -1.81 14.70
N LYS A 140 -3.14 -1.64 16.02
CA LYS A 140 -1.97 -1.42 16.87
C LYS A 140 -1.06 -2.66 16.83
N SER A 141 0.20 -2.43 16.45
CA SER A 141 1.24 -3.47 16.31
C SER A 141 1.97 -3.78 17.62
N GLY A 142 1.90 -2.86 18.60
CA GLY A 142 2.70 -2.92 19.82
C GLY A 142 4.08 -2.24 19.70
N ARG A 143 4.44 -1.74 18.50
CA ARG A 143 5.62 -0.91 18.29
C ARG A 143 5.50 0.44 19.01
N ALA A 144 6.64 1.07 19.26
CA ALA A 144 6.70 2.45 19.74
C ALA A 144 6.21 3.42 18.66
N THR A 145 5.85 4.64 19.06
CA THR A 145 5.59 5.72 18.10
C THR A 145 6.89 6.17 17.44
N ARG A 146 6.80 6.74 16.23
CA ARG A 146 7.98 7.29 15.54
C ARG A 146 8.70 8.33 16.37
N ALA A 147 7.97 9.29 16.95
CA ALA A 147 8.53 10.30 17.84
C ALA A 147 9.39 9.70 18.97
N LYS A 148 8.90 8.63 19.61
CA LYS A 148 9.65 7.94 20.67
C LYS A 148 10.91 7.24 20.16
N TYR A 149 10.86 6.70 18.94
CA TYR A 149 12.05 6.13 18.30
C TYR A 149 13.08 7.23 18.00
N ILE A 150 12.64 8.34 17.38
CA ILE A 150 13.49 9.50 17.08
C ILE A 150 14.15 10.05 18.35
N GLU A 151 13.39 10.27 19.43
CA GLU A 151 13.92 10.75 20.71
C GLU A 151 15.02 9.85 21.30
N ALA A 152 14.93 8.53 21.07
CA ALA A 152 15.88 7.56 21.59
C ALA A 152 17.22 7.59 20.85
N PHE A 153 17.21 7.87 19.53
CA PHE A 153 18.39 7.77 18.67
C PHE A 153 18.96 9.13 18.23
N CYS A 154 18.17 10.21 18.26
CA CYS A 154 18.61 11.54 17.88
C CYS A 154 19.79 12.06 18.73
N LYS A 155 19.89 11.64 20.00
CA LYS A 155 20.98 12.04 20.90
C LYS A 155 22.35 11.55 20.45
N ASP A 156 22.39 10.42 19.76
CA ASP A 156 23.63 9.78 19.35
C ASP A 156 24.05 10.18 17.93
N GLN A 157 23.20 10.92 17.20
CA GLN A 157 23.41 11.40 15.81
C GLN A 157 24.11 10.37 14.91
N SER A 158 23.68 9.11 14.99
CA SER A 158 24.33 8.02 14.25
C SER A 158 24.04 8.14 12.75
N ASP A 159 25.06 7.95 11.91
CA ASP A 159 24.94 7.90 10.44
C ASP A 159 23.86 6.91 10.00
N LYS A 160 23.78 5.77 10.69
CA LYS A 160 22.74 4.76 10.45
C LYS A 160 21.32 5.32 10.67
N PHE A 161 21.12 6.14 11.70
CA PHE A 161 19.82 6.77 11.94
C PHE A 161 19.49 7.80 10.86
N MET A 162 20.48 8.57 10.41
CA MET A 162 20.32 9.53 9.32
C MET A 162 19.93 8.83 8.00
N HIS A 163 20.56 7.70 7.68
CA HIS A 163 20.18 6.89 6.50
C HIS A 163 18.74 6.38 6.57
N ILE A 164 18.32 5.89 7.75
CA ILE A 164 16.95 5.43 8.00
C ILE A 164 15.95 6.59 7.87
N ALA A 165 16.28 7.77 8.37
CA ALA A 165 15.45 8.96 8.27
C ALA A 165 15.31 9.43 6.81
N ARG A 166 16.40 9.51 6.06
CA ARG A 166 16.38 9.83 4.61
C ARG A 166 15.53 8.84 3.83
N SER A 167 15.68 7.55 4.10
CA SER A 167 14.86 6.48 3.49
C SER A 167 13.37 6.62 3.82
N TYR A 168 13.04 7.06 5.04
CA TYR A 168 11.67 7.35 5.46
C TYR A 168 11.10 8.54 4.68
N ASP A 169 11.83 9.65 4.62
CA ASP A 169 11.41 10.86 3.94
C ASP A 169 11.21 10.60 2.44
N PHE A 170 12.15 9.90 1.80
CA PHE A 170 12.03 9.47 0.40
C PHE A 170 10.78 8.61 0.16
N ALA A 171 10.55 7.61 1.02
CA ALA A 171 9.36 6.76 0.91
C ALA A 171 8.07 7.57 1.05
N PHE A 172 8.02 8.56 1.95
CA PHE A 172 6.83 9.36 2.17
C PHE A 172 6.61 10.43 1.10
N ALA A 173 7.68 11.00 0.54
CA ALA A 173 7.64 11.96 -0.57
C ALA A 173 7.03 11.36 -1.86
N LYS A 174 7.11 10.03 -2.05
CA LYS A 174 6.37 9.34 -3.13
C LYS A 174 4.86 9.64 -3.07
N GLY A 175 4.30 9.86 -1.86
CA GLY A 175 2.88 10.11 -1.66
C GLY A 175 2.42 11.54 -1.94
N THR A 176 3.33 12.52 -1.93
CA THR A 176 3.03 13.94 -2.20
C THR A 176 3.13 14.29 -3.69
N GLY A 177 3.75 13.42 -4.49
CA GLY A 177 3.97 13.65 -5.92
C GLY A 177 5.23 14.47 -6.22
N ASP A 178 6.07 14.71 -5.20
CA ASP A 178 7.32 15.46 -5.34
C ASP A 178 8.44 14.61 -6.00
N VAL A 179 8.27 13.28 -6.03
CA VAL A 179 9.25 12.34 -6.60
C VAL A 179 8.65 11.67 -7.85
N ASP A 180 8.57 12.42 -8.95
CA ASP A 180 8.18 11.90 -10.27
C ASP A 180 9.43 11.44 -11.03
N GLY A 181 9.81 10.17 -10.83
CA GLY A 181 10.70 9.42 -11.74
C GLY A 181 12.21 9.71 -11.61
N ASP A 182 12.99 8.63 -11.48
CA ASP A 182 14.46 8.56 -11.52
C ASP A 182 15.28 9.12 -10.33
N GLU A 183 14.66 9.51 -9.21
CA GLU A 183 15.43 9.57 -7.96
C GLU A 183 15.69 8.14 -7.47
N GLU A 184 16.95 7.72 -7.53
CA GLU A 184 17.41 6.43 -7.03
C GLU A 184 17.12 6.34 -5.53
N GLU A 185 16.59 5.18 -5.08
CA GLU A 185 16.53 4.89 -3.65
C GLU A 185 17.94 5.08 -3.08
N PRO A 186 18.11 5.74 -1.93
CA PRO A 186 19.44 5.97 -1.37
C PRO A 186 20.17 4.63 -1.32
N GLU A 187 21.24 4.50 -2.10
CA GLU A 187 21.98 3.25 -2.20
C GLU A 187 22.52 2.91 -0.79
N ASP A 188 22.48 1.64 -0.42
CA ASP A 188 23.21 1.14 0.75
C ASP A 188 24.71 1.17 0.38
N GLU A 189 25.29 2.36 0.28
CA GLU A 189 26.73 2.51 0.15
C GLU A 189 27.36 1.97 1.43
N ASP A 190 28.22 0.96 1.28
CA ASP A 190 29.12 0.51 2.32
C ASP A 190 29.95 1.74 2.74
N LEU A 191 29.57 2.34 3.88
CA LEU A 191 30.17 3.53 4.49
C LEU A 191 31.66 3.33 4.80
N ASP A 192 32.52 3.52 3.81
CA ASP A 192 33.96 3.65 3.96
C ASP A 192 34.52 4.32 2.68
N GLU A 193 34.39 5.65 2.53
CA GLU A 193 35.40 6.59 1.93
C GLU A 193 34.83 7.89 1.31
N GLU A 194 33.51 8.07 1.07
CA GLU A 194 33.01 9.27 0.35
C GLU A 194 32.57 10.47 1.24
N GLY A 195 32.54 10.30 2.57
CA GLY A 195 32.05 11.31 3.51
C GLY A 195 32.92 12.56 3.71
N GLU A 196 34.06 12.69 3.03
CA GLU A 196 34.94 13.88 3.14
C GLU A 196 34.74 14.88 2.00
N GLU A 197 34.14 14.50 0.86
CA GLU A 197 34.02 15.40 -0.31
C GLU A 197 32.68 16.18 -0.33
N GLU A 198 31.60 15.65 0.25
CA GLU A 198 30.30 16.34 0.28
C GLU A 198 30.18 17.43 1.37
N GLU A 199 30.97 17.37 2.44
CA GLU A 199 30.95 18.38 3.51
C GLU A 199 31.51 19.75 3.05
N GLU A 200 32.40 19.79 2.04
CA GLU A 200 32.98 21.05 1.55
C GLU A 200 32.06 21.82 0.59
N GLU A 201 31.14 21.17 -0.14
CA GLU A 201 30.22 21.87 -1.07
C GLU A 201 28.93 22.37 -0.38
N ALA A 202 28.54 21.79 0.76
CA ALA A 202 27.33 22.20 1.49
C ALA A 202 27.48 23.49 2.32
N GLU A 203 28.71 23.97 2.56
CA GLU A 203 28.94 25.22 3.31
C GLU A 203 28.83 26.50 2.45
N GLU A 204 28.73 26.43 1.11
CA GLU A 204 28.77 27.63 0.25
C GLU A 204 27.39 28.22 -0.12
N ASP A 205 26.29 27.47 -0.09
CA ASP A 205 24.94 27.94 -0.46
C ASP A 205 23.98 28.08 0.74
N GLY A 206 24.34 28.98 1.66
CA GLY A 206 23.46 29.40 2.76
C GLY A 206 22.48 30.52 2.38
N GLU A 207 21.37 30.18 1.70
CA GLU A 207 20.17 31.02 1.71
C GLU A 207 19.18 30.50 2.77
N VAL A 208 18.95 31.31 3.80
CA VAL A 208 18.01 31.04 4.89
C VAL A 208 16.59 31.29 4.38
N GLU A 209 15.86 30.23 4.04
CA GLU A 209 14.42 30.29 3.86
C GLU A 209 13.71 30.29 5.23
N GLU A 210 12.73 31.18 5.39
CA GLU A 210 11.97 31.34 6.62
C GLU A 210 11.12 30.09 6.89
N GLU A 211 11.38 29.41 8.00
CA GLU A 211 10.57 28.28 8.49
C GLU A 211 9.12 28.73 8.75
N GLU A 212 8.18 28.30 7.90
CA GLU A 212 6.76 28.34 8.25
C GLU A 212 6.52 27.40 9.45
N GLU A 213 6.12 27.95 10.60
CA GLU A 213 5.63 27.20 11.77
C GLU A 213 4.40 26.36 11.37
N THR A 214 4.65 25.15 10.87
CA THR A 214 3.65 24.10 10.76
C THR A 214 3.39 23.59 12.17
N LYS A 215 2.13 23.70 12.62
CA LYS A 215 1.73 23.15 13.93
C LYS A 215 1.94 21.63 13.89
N GLU A 216 2.96 21.14 14.60
CA GLU A 216 3.21 19.72 14.79
C GLU A 216 1.93 19.02 15.26
N ALA A 217 1.43 18.10 14.44
CA ALA A 217 0.29 17.28 14.80
C ALA A 217 0.67 16.40 16.01
N PRO A 218 -0.29 15.98 16.86
CA PRO A 218 -0.01 15.01 17.90
C PRO A 218 0.73 13.78 17.32
N PRO A 219 1.76 13.24 17.98
CA PRO A 219 2.57 12.14 17.43
C PRO A 219 1.77 10.85 17.14
N GLU A 220 0.55 10.73 17.66
CA GLU A 220 -0.37 9.65 17.30
C GLU A 220 -1.08 9.85 15.96
N GLU A 221 -1.23 11.10 15.50
CA GLU A 221 -1.81 11.47 14.22
C GLU A 221 -0.82 11.25 13.08
N GLU A 222 0.46 11.54 13.30
CA GLU A 222 1.50 11.26 12.30
C GLU A 222 1.55 9.76 11.97
N ASP A 223 1.62 8.89 12.99
CA ASP A 223 1.64 7.43 12.80
C ASP A 223 0.40 6.90 12.06
N SER A 224 -0.66 7.69 11.93
CA SER A 224 -1.88 7.32 11.21
C SER A 224 -1.84 7.62 9.72
N ILE A 225 -0.79 8.27 9.23
CA ILE A 225 -0.58 8.54 7.81
C ILE A 225 -0.01 7.29 7.16
N ALA A 226 -0.60 6.90 6.03
CA ALA A 226 -0.10 5.82 5.18
C ALA A 226 0.13 6.35 3.76
N VAL A 227 1.21 5.90 3.13
CA VAL A 227 1.46 6.13 1.71
C VAL A 227 1.13 4.86 0.94
N VAL A 228 0.20 4.98 -0.01
CA VAL A 228 -0.32 3.88 -0.81
C VAL A 228 -0.10 4.14 -2.30
N GLY A 229 0.36 3.13 -3.01
CA GLY A 229 0.58 3.14 -4.44
C GLY A 229 -0.35 2.18 -5.14
N LEU A 230 -0.97 2.61 -6.24
CA LEU A 230 -1.65 1.72 -7.16
C LEU A 230 -0.74 1.44 -8.36
N LEU A 231 -0.36 0.18 -8.54
CA LEU A 231 0.35 -0.32 -9.71
C LEU A 231 -0.62 -1.11 -10.57
N VAL A 232 -0.70 -0.75 -11.85
CA VAL A 232 -1.58 -1.40 -12.81
C VAL A 232 -0.74 -1.92 -13.95
N TYR A 233 -0.87 -3.22 -14.22
CA TYR A 233 -0.25 -3.87 -15.37
C TYR A 233 -1.34 -4.25 -16.36
N ALA A 234 -1.20 -3.85 -17.61
CA ALA A 234 -2.11 -4.25 -18.69
C ALA A 234 -1.36 -4.44 -20.00
N LYS A 235 -1.91 -5.22 -20.92
CA LYS A 235 -1.44 -5.31 -22.32
C LYS A 235 -2.02 -4.16 -23.15
N ASP A 236 -1.88 -2.95 -22.63
CA ASP A 236 -2.35 -1.71 -23.26
C ASP A 236 -1.22 -0.67 -23.20
N PRO A 237 -0.60 -0.28 -24.33
CA PRO A 237 0.48 0.68 -24.36
C PRO A 237 0.05 2.10 -23.97
N GLU A 238 -1.26 2.38 -23.97
CA GLU A 238 -1.81 3.68 -23.62
C GLU A 238 -2.46 3.67 -22.22
N LEU A 239 -2.10 2.70 -21.39
CA LEU A 239 -2.52 2.61 -19.99
C LEU A 239 -2.10 3.85 -19.22
N ALA A 240 -3.04 4.48 -18.53
CA ALA A 240 -2.77 5.59 -17.63
C ALA A 240 -3.49 5.40 -16.29
N VAL A 241 -2.83 5.81 -15.21
CA VAL A 241 -3.37 5.81 -13.85
C VAL A 241 -3.16 7.20 -13.26
N ARG A 242 -4.19 7.73 -12.59
CA ARG A 242 -4.09 9.02 -11.89
C ARG A 242 -5.02 9.05 -10.68
N LEU A 243 -4.69 9.88 -9.70
CA LEU A 243 -5.54 10.15 -8.55
C LEU A 243 -6.65 11.13 -8.94
N VAL A 244 -7.86 10.91 -8.41
CA VAL A 244 -9.03 11.77 -8.57
C VAL A 244 -9.80 11.84 -7.26
N GLU A 245 -10.68 12.83 -7.11
CA GLU A 245 -11.64 12.85 -6.00
C GLU A 245 -12.62 11.69 -6.11
N ALA A 246 -12.96 11.10 -4.96
CA ALA A 246 -13.90 10.00 -4.87
C ALA A 246 -15.34 10.46 -5.13
N ASP A 247 -16.13 9.56 -5.71
CA ASP A 247 -17.59 9.71 -5.78
C ASP A 247 -18.20 9.59 -4.37
N GLU A 248 -19.16 10.47 -4.02
CA GLU A 248 -19.82 10.48 -2.71
C GLU A 248 -20.48 9.12 -2.37
N LEU A 249 -20.86 8.34 -3.39
CA LEU A 249 -21.52 7.04 -3.25
C LEU A 249 -20.57 5.92 -2.79
N VAL A 250 -19.25 6.14 -2.80
CA VAL A 250 -18.22 5.16 -2.43
C VAL A 250 -18.36 4.72 -0.97
N ASN A 251 -18.85 5.61 -0.11
CA ASN A 251 -19.05 5.37 1.31
C ASN A 251 -20.40 4.72 1.65
N GLN A 252 -21.22 4.32 0.67
CA GLN A 252 -22.38 3.47 0.98
C GLN A 252 -21.90 2.16 1.63
N LEU A 253 -22.27 2.00 2.90
CA LEU A 253 -21.86 0.90 3.77
C LEU A 253 -22.22 -0.44 3.13
N ASP A 254 -21.20 -1.17 2.73
CA ASP A 254 -21.33 -2.56 2.31
C ASP A 254 -21.46 -3.43 3.57
N PRO A 255 -22.59 -4.15 3.76
CA PRO A 255 -22.79 -5.02 4.92
C PRO A 255 -21.75 -6.16 5.02
N ASP A 256 -21.05 -6.47 3.93
CA ASP A 256 -19.97 -7.47 3.88
C ASP A 256 -18.57 -6.87 4.09
N ASP A 257 -18.51 -5.66 4.64
CA ASP A 257 -17.25 -5.04 4.98
C ASP A 257 -16.55 -5.77 6.15
N SER A 258 -15.34 -6.27 5.91
CA SER A 258 -14.55 -6.99 6.90
C SER A 258 -14.19 -6.14 8.12
N SER A 259 -14.08 -4.82 8.02
CA SER A 259 -13.87 -3.96 9.19
C SER A 259 -15.14 -3.85 10.04
N VAL A 260 -16.31 -3.83 9.39
CA VAL A 260 -17.62 -3.90 10.06
C VAL A 260 -17.80 -5.26 10.73
N GLN A 261 -17.52 -6.36 10.04
CA GLN A 261 -17.59 -7.71 10.60
C GLN A 261 -16.60 -7.90 11.76
N SER A 262 -15.36 -7.40 11.64
CA SER A 262 -14.36 -7.46 12.71
C SER A 262 -14.79 -6.64 13.93
N PHE A 263 -15.33 -5.43 13.71
CA PHE A 263 -15.90 -4.60 14.76
C PHE A 263 -17.11 -5.27 15.43
N LEU A 264 -18.06 -5.82 14.65
CA LEU A 264 -19.24 -6.52 15.16
C LEU A 264 -18.88 -7.79 15.94
N ASN A 265 -17.83 -8.50 15.52
CA ASN A 265 -17.36 -9.71 16.20
C ASN A 265 -16.61 -9.41 17.51
N ARG A 266 -15.96 -8.24 17.61
CA ARG A 266 -15.19 -7.83 18.80
C ARG A 266 -15.93 -6.87 19.73
N SER A 267 -17.00 -6.22 19.27
CA SER A 267 -17.78 -5.29 20.06
C SER A 267 -18.81 -6.01 20.92
N ALA A 268 -18.80 -5.74 22.23
CA ALA A 268 -19.81 -6.22 23.16
C ALA A 268 -21.17 -5.53 22.96
N ASN A 269 -21.20 -4.36 22.29
CA ASN A 269 -22.42 -3.58 22.10
C ASN A 269 -22.64 -3.29 20.60
N LYS A 270 -23.56 -4.03 19.99
CA LYS A 270 -23.90 -3.97 18.56
C LYS A 270 -24.91 -2.87 18.23
N GLU A 271 -25.53 -2.25 19.24
CA GLU A 271 -26.66 -1.33 19.06
C GLU A 271 -26.25 0.04 18.50
N ARG A 272 -25.07 0.56 18.87
CA ARG A 272 -24.57 1.85 18.36
C ARG A 272 -24.25 1.84 16.87
N PHE A 273 -23.86 0.69 16.34
CA PHE A 273 -23.58 0.53 14.91
C PHE A 273 -24.88 0.47 14.10
N LEU A 274 -25.88 -0.26 14.59
CA LEU A 274 -27.20 -0.33 13.99
C LEU A 274 -27.93 1.02 14.05
N SER A 275 -27.77 1.81 15.13
CA SER A 275 -28.36 3.15 15.20
C SER A 275 -27.73 4.12 14.19
N SER A 276 -26.44 3.99 13.89
CA SER A 276 -25.75 4.76 12.84
C SER A 276 -26.28 4.43 11.44
N LEU A 277 -26.50 3.14 11.16
CA LEU A 277 -27.11 2.66 9.91
C LEU A 277 -28.56 3.16 9.74
N ILE A 278 -29.34 3.15 10.82
CA ILE A 278 -30.72 3.65 10.79
C ILE A 278 -30.76 5.17 10.62
N SER A 279 -29.81 5.90 11.22
CA SER A 279 -29.71 7.35 11.04
C SER A 279 -29.35 7.75 9.62
N SER A 280 -28.47 7.00 8.93
CA SER A 280 -28.14 7.26 7.52
C SER A 280 -29.29 6.89 6.57
N LEU A 281 -30.08 5.87 6.90
CA LEU A 281 -31.31 5.53 6.15
C LEU A 281 -32.47 6.50 6.40
N SER A 282 -32.50 7.17 7.55
CA SER A 282 -33.55 8.13 7.93
C SER A 282 -33.32 9.55 7.39
N MET A 283 -32.17 9.83 6.76
CA MET A 283 -31.85 11.13 6.17
C MET A 283 -32.02 11.18 4.64
N ASN A 284 -32.62 10.14 4.04
CA ASN A 284 -33.09 10.13 2.64
C ASN A 284 -34.60 10.41 2.54
#